data_AF-A0A6G3QNS9-F1
#
_entry.id   AF-A0A6G3QNS9-F1
#
_cell.length_a   1.000
_cell.length_b   1.000
_cell.length_c   1.000
_cell.angle_alpha   90.00
_cell.angle_beta   90.00
_cell.angle_gamma   90.00
#
_symmetry.space_group_name_H-M   'P 1'
#
loop_
_entity.id
_entity.type
_entity.pdbx_description
1 polymer ?
#
loop_
_entity_poly.entity_id
_entity_poly.type
_entity_poly.pdbx_seq_one_letter_code
_entity_poly.pdbx_strand_id
1 'polypeptide(L)'
;REVLDDAELGGLARVWLTEHGAPDVPPPSEAMIFWLTIDTVAAQLAAEGNSEELRALVEGLAAQHSGFFSTVWRVDHPATADVLEAMGRLHPDKKIAKEARKAAFKARSQHGG
;
A
#
# COMPACT_ATOMS: atom_id res chain seq x y z
N ARG A 1 1.05 11.06 19.95
CA ARG A 1 -0.12 10.17 20.14
C ARG A 1 -1.43 10.81 19.67
N GLU A 2 -1.52 12.13 19.54
CA GLU A 2 -2.75 12.85 19.16
C GLU A 2 -3.33 12.43 17.80
N VAL A 3 -2.48 12.06 16.84
CA VAL A 3 -2.89 11.65 15.49
C VAL A 3 -3.19 10.15 15.36
N LEU A 4 -3.33 9.41 16.47
CA LEU A 4 -3.60 7.97 16.39
C LEU A 4 -4.95 7.66 15.73
N ASP A 5 -5.93 8.54 15.82
CA ASP A 5 -7.23 8.33 15.15
C ASP A 5 -7.30 8.96 13.75
N ASP A 6 -6.20 9.60 13.32
CA ASP A 6 -6.08 10.15 11.97
C ASP A 6 -5.91 9.01 10.95
N ALA A 7 -6.67 9.05 9.86
CA ALA A 7 -6.69 8.00 8.85
C ALA A 7 -5.39 7.92 8.04
N GLU A 8 -4.71 9.06 7.84
CA GLU A 8 -3.50 9.19 7.03
C GLU A 8 -2.25 9.05 7.91
N LEU A 9 -2.24 9.74 9.05
CA LEU A 9 -1.07 9.82 9.94
C LEU A 9 -1.04 8.69 10.98
N GLY A 10 -2.19 8.12 11.32
CA GLY A 10 -2.30 7.16 12.42
C GLY A 10 -1.51 5.88 12.19
N GLY A 11 -1.38 5.45 10.94
CA GLY A 11 -0.58 4.27 10.58
C GLY A 11 0.90 4.48 10.90
N LEU A 12 1.50 5.54 10.34
CA LEU A 12 2.91 5.85 10.55
C LEU A 12 3.20 6.20 12.02
N ALA A 13 2.29 6.92 12.68
CA ALA A 13 2.43 7.24 14.10
C ALA A 13 2.51 5.98 14.98
N ARG A 14 1.77 4.91 14.66
CA ARG A 14 1.84 3.62 15.37
C ARG A 14 3.17 2.92 15.15
N VAL A 15 3.67 2.91 13.90
CA VAL A 15 4.99 2.36 13.58
C VAL A 15 6.05 3.06 14.43
N TRP A 16 6.09 4.38 14.36
CA TRP A 16 7.05 5.19 15.13
C TRP A 16 6.96 4.90 16.63
N LEU A 17 5.75 4.92 17.21
CA LEU A 17 5.56 4.66 18.64
C LEU A 17 6.03 3.25 19.04
N THR A 18 5.74 2.24 18.22
CA THR A 18 6.12 0.85 18.47
C THR A 18 7.64 0.68 18.41
N GLU A 19 8.29 1.25 17.40
CA GLU A 19 9.75 1.23 17.25
C GLU A 19 10.47 1.92 18.42
N HIS A 20 9.84 2.93 19.00
CA HIS A 20 10.37 3.66 20.16
C HIS A 20 9.94 3.04 21.51
N GLY A 21 9.36 1.83 21.50
CA GLY A 21 9.02 1.08 22.72
C GLY A 21 7.88 1.69 23.52
N ALA A 22 7.03 2.52 22.90
CA ALA A 22 5.90 3.10 23.60
C ALA A 22 4.90 1.99 23.98
N PRO A 23 4.43 1.95 25.24
CA PRO A 23 3.43 0.98 25.65
C PRO A 23 2.05 1.31 25.06
N ASP A 24 1.18 0.29 25.06
CA ASP A 24 -0.25 0.39 24.79
C ASP A 24 -0.59 1.09 23.47
N VAL A 25 0.19 0.82 22.42
CA VAL A 25 -0.12 1.28 21.07
C VAL A 25 -1.24 0.40 20.51
N PRO A 26 -2.42 0.96 20.20
CA PRO A 26 -3.54 0.16 19.71
C PRO A 26 -3.21 -0.40 18.31
N PRO A 27 -3.63 -1.64 17.99
CA PRO A 27 -3.44 -2.20 16.66
C PRO A 27 -4.14 -1.33 15.60
N PRO A 28 -3.55 -1.19 14.40
CA PRO A 28 -4.20 -0.46 13.31
C PRO A 28 -5.42 -1.23 12.79
N SER A 29 -6.38 -0.50 12.22
CA SER A 29 -7.45 -1.12 11.43
C SER A 29 -6.90 -1.65 10.10
N GLU A 30 -7.62 -2.59 9.48
CA GLU A 30 -7.24 -3.11 8.16
C GLU A 30 -7.15 -2.00 7.10
N ALA A 31 -8.09 -1.03 7.13
CA ALA A 31 -8.06 0.11 6.22
C ALA A 31 -6.80 0.95 6.38
N MET A 32 -6.37 1.20 7.63
CA MET A 32 -5.15 1.94 7.93
C MET A 32 -3.90 1.18 7.50
N ILE A 33 -3.88 -0.15 7.64
CA ILE A 33 -2.77 -0.99 7.14
C ILE A 33 -2.64 -0.84 5.63
N PHE A 34 -3.73 -0.96 4.88
CA PHE A 34 -3.67 -0.82 3.43
C PHE A 34 -3.33 0.60 2.99
N TRP A 35 -3.86 1.63 3.65
CA TRP A 35 -3.52 3.02 3.37
C TRP A 35 -2.02 3.27 3.54
N LEU A 36 -1.44 2.88 4.69
CA LEU A 36 -0.01 3.01 4.94
C LEU A 36 0.84 2.17 3.97
N THR A 37 0.36 0.99 3.57
CA THR A 37 1.06 0.16 2.58
C THR A 37 1.15 0.88 1.23
N ILE A 38 0.06 1.50 0.77
CA ILE A 38 0.04 2.28 -0.48
C ILE A 38 0.98 3.48 -0.36
N ASP A 39 0.89 4.24 0.73
CA ASP A 39 1.72 5.42 0.98
C ASP A 39 3.22 5.08 0.99
N THR A 40 3.58 3.99 1.67
CA THR A 40 4.96 3.48 1.72
C THR A 40 5.46 3.12 0.32
N VAL A 41 4.68 2.37 -0.46
CA VAL A 41 5.09 1.98 -1.83
C VAL A 41 5.17 3.20 -2.75
N ALA A 42 4.26 4.17 -2.60
CA ALA A 42 4.29 5.43 -3.35
C ALA A 42 5.56 6.25 -3.03
N ALA A 43 5.93 6.34 -1.76
CA ALA A 43 7.17 7.00 -1.33
C ALA A 43 8.41 6.30 -1.91
N GLN A 44 8.46 4.96 -1.88
CA GLN A 44 9.56 4.18 -2.46
C GLN A 44 9.66 4.35 -3.98
N LEU A 45 8.52 4.36 -4.68
CA LEU A 45 8.45 4.63 -6.12
C LEU A 45 9.02 6.01 -6.47
N ALA A 46 8.71 7.03 -5.67
CA ALA A 46 9.21 8.38 -5.86
C ALA A 46 10.72 8.50 -5.57
N ALA A 47 11.24 7.73 -4.60
CA ALA A 47 12.63 7.79 -4.17
C ALA A 47 13.57 6.97 -5.06
N GLU A 48 13.21 5.73 -5.39
CA GLU A 48 14.14 4.75 -5.98
C GLU A 48 13.81 4.38 -7.44
N GLY A 49 12.63 4.74 -7.95
CA GLY A 49 12.17 4.32 -9.27
C GLY A 49 12.03 2.78 -9.35
N ASN A 50 12.49 2.14 -10.42
CA ASN A 50 12.34 0.69 -10.63
C ASN A 50 13.52 -0.12 -10.06
N SER A 51 13.90 0.11 -8.79
CA SER A 51 15.00 -0.57 -8.10
C SER A 51 14.75 -2.08 -7.87
N GLU A 52 15.79 -2.84 -7.51
CA GLU A 52 15.64 -4.25 -7.14
C GLU A 52 14.91 -4.38 -5.79
N GLU A 53 15.18 -3.46 -4.87
CA GLU A 53 14.54 -3.34 -3.56
C GLU A 53 13.03 -3.13 -3.71
N LEU A 54 12.60 -2.24 -4.61
CA LEU A 54 11.19 -2.03 -4.87
C LEU A 54 10.52 -3.28 -5.48
N ARG A 55 11.21 -4.00 -6.38
CA ARG A 55 10.68 -5.27 -6.92
C ARG A 55 10.47 -6.28 -5.81
N ALA A 56 11.44 -6.45 -4.93
CA ALA A 56 11.36 -7.35 -3.78
C ALA A 56 10.19 -6.96 -2.85
N LEU A 57 9.99 -5.66 -2.59
CA LEU A 57 8.85 -5.16 -1.82
C LEU A 57 7.51 -5.53 -2.48
N VAL A 58 7.36 -5.26 -3.78
CA VAL A 58 6.14 -5.56 -4.55
C VAL A 58 5.82 -7.05 -4.56
N GLU A 59 6.84 -7.90 -4.73
CA GLU A 59 6.70 -9.36 -4.67
C GLU A 59 6.27 -9.83 -3.28
N GLY A 60 6.92 -9.33 -2.23
CA GLY A 60 6.60 -9.67 -0.85
C GLY A 60 5.16 -9.31 -0.47
N LEU A 61 4.69 -8.12 -0.87
CA LEU A 61 3.32 -7.65 -0.61
C LEU A 61 2.28 -8.54 -1.30
N ALA A 62 2.51 -8.91 -2.56
CA ALA A 62 1.59 -9.77 -3.30
C ALA A 62 1.54 -11.21 -2.75
N ALA A 63 2.65 -11.71 -2.21
CA ALA A 63 2.74 -13.05 -1.63
C ALA A 63 2.07 -13.16 -0.25
N GLN A 64 2.21 -12.14 0.59
CA GLN A 64 1.70 -12.16 1.97
C GLN A 64 0.17 -12.06 2.05
N HIS A 65 -0.48 -11.45 1.05
CA HIS A 65 -1.90 -11.15 1.09
C HIS A 65 -2.64 -11.75 -0.10
N SER A 66 -3.04 -13.02 0.01
CA SER A 66 -3.94 -13.65 -0.98
C SER A 66 -5.27 -12.89 -0.99
N GLY A 67 -5.48 -12.03 -1.99
CA GLY A 67 -6.63 -11.13 -2.05
C GLY A 67 -6.27 -9.64 -1.97
N PHE A 68 -5.00 -9.28 -1.82
CA PHE A 68 -4.50 -7.90 -1.79
C PHE A 68 -5.18 -7.01 -2.85
N PHE A 69 -5.05 -7.39 -4.13
CA PHE A 69 -5.60 -6.65 -5.26
C PHE A 69 -7.13 -6.60 -5.28
N SER A 70 -7.80 -7.53 -4.60
CA SER A 70 -9.26 -7.56 -4.51
C SER A 70 -9.79 -6.56 -3.48
N THR A 71 -8.96 -6.13 -2.52
CA THR A 71 -9.30 -5.21 -1.43
C THR A 71 -8.72 -3.82 -1.67
N VAL A 72 -7.42 -3.73 -1.94
CA VAL A 72 -6.63 -2.50 -1.94
C VAL A 72 -7.10 -1.45 -2.96
N TRP A 73 -7.72 -1.88 -4.07
CA TRP A 73 -8.20 -0.95 -5.10
C TRP A 73 -9.30 -0.01 -4.62
N ARG A 74 -9.99 -0.36 -3.53
CA ARG A 74 -11.06 0.46 -2.92
C ARG A 74 -10.54 1.46 -1.88
N VAL A 75 -9.25 1.41 -1.57
CA VAL A 75 -8.64 2.29 -0.56
C VAL A 75 -8.62 3.71 -1.10
N ASP A 76 -9.18 4.63 -0.31
CA ASP A 76 -9.23 6.05 -0.59
C ASP A 76 -7.86 6.68 -0.29
N HIS A 77 -6.96 6.57 -1.27
CA HIS A 77 -5.62 7.13 -1.21
C HIS A 77 -5.28 7.68 -2.62
N PRO A 78 -4.75 8.91 -2.75
CA PRO A 78 -4.48 9.53 -4.06
C PRO A 78 -3.59 8.68 -4.99
N ALA A 79 -2.59 8.01 -4.43
CA ALA A 79 -1.66 7.14 -5.18
C ALA A 79 -2.14 5.71 -5.45
N THR A 80 -3.35 5.29 -5.03
CA THR A 80 -3.79 3.87 -5.14
C THR A 80 -3.64 3.32 -6.56
N ALA A 81 -4.12 4.07 -7.56
CA ALA A 81 -4.06 3.64 -8.95
C ALA A 81 -2.62 3.51 -9.48
N ASP A 82 -1.77 4.48 -9.17
CA ASP A 82 -0.39 4.54 -9.67
C ASP A 82 0.49 3.47 -9.02
N VAL A 83 0.31 3.22 -7.73
CA VAL A 83 0.97 2.11 -7.01
C VAL A 83 0.58 0.77 -7.65
N LEU A 84 -0.71 0.52 -7.86
CA LEU A 84 -1.19 -0.71 -8.47
C LEU A 84 -0.69 -0.91 -9.91
N GLU A 85 -0.57 0.16 -10.68
CA GLU A 85 0.01 0.13 -12.01
C GLU A 85 1.50 -0.21 -11.98
N ALA A 86 2.25 0.42 -11.08
CA ALA A 86 3.67 0.13 -10.87
C ALA A 86 3.89 -1.32 -10.43
N MET A 87 3.08 -1.84 -9.51
CA MET A 87 3.11 -3.26 -9.12
C MET A 87 2.86 -4.16 -10.33
N GLY A 88 1.88 -3.82 -11.17
CA GLY A 88 1.59 -4.55 -12.40
C GLY A 88 2.70 -4.47 -13.45
N ARG A 89 3.55 -3.45 -13.42
CA ARG A 89 4.73 -3.32 -14.29
C ARG A 89 5.93 -4.10 -13.76
N LEU A 90 6.12 -4.11 -12.44
CA LEU A 90 7.31 -4.62 -11.78
C LEU A 90 7.25 -6.11 -11.43
N HIS A 91 6.07 -6.65 -11.15
CA HIS A 91 5.94 -8.01 -10.64
C HIS A 91 6.33 -9.08 -11.71
N PRO A 92 7.21 -10.05 -11.39
CA PRO A 92 7.69 -11.05 -12.35
C PRO A 92 6.64 -12.10 -12.73
N ASP A 93 5.75 -12.48 -11.80
CA ASP A 93 4.61 -13.35 -12.12
C ASP A 93 3.55 -12.61 -12.94
N LYS A 94 3.31 -13.09 -14.17
CA LYS A 94 2.36 -12.50 -15.13
C LYS A 94 0.91 -12.53 -14.66
N LYS A 95 0.49 -13.51 -13.86
CA LYS A 95 -0.87 -13.59 -13.31
C LYS A 95 -1.07 -12.52 -12.27
N ILE A 96 -0.13 -12.39 -11.33
CA ILE A 96 -0.17 -11.34 -10.30
C ILE A 96 -0.12 -9.95 -10.94
N ALA A 97 0.80 -9.75 -11.89
CA ALA A 97 0.91 -8.50 -12.64
C ALA A 97 -0.41 -8.12 -13.34
N LYS A 98 -1.14 -9.11 -13.89
CA LYS A 98 -2.43 -8.89 -14.52
C LYS A 98 -3.51 -8.49 -13.51
N GLU A 99 -3.56 -9.10 -12.33
CA GLU A 99 -4.51 -8.72 -11.29
C GLU A 99 -4.24 -7.32 -10.76
N ALA A 100 -2.98 -6.93 -10.58
CA ALA A 100 -2.59 -5.57 -10.21
C ALA A 100 -3.08 -4.53 -11.23
N ARG A 101 -2.89 -4.76 -12.53
CA ARG A 101 -3.37 -3.85 -13.59
C ARG A 101 -4.89 -3.73 -13.63
N LYS A 102 -5.62 -4.83 -13.40
CA LYS A 102 -7.09 -4.79 -13.27
C LYS A 102 -7.54 -3.98 -12.07
N ALA A 103 -6.84 -4.14 -10.95
CA ALA A 103 -7.09 -3.37 -9.73
C ALA A 103 -6.82 -1.87 -9.96
N ALA A 104 -5.71 -1.53 -10.63
CA ALA A 104 -5.39 -0.15 -11.01
C ALA A 104 -6.50 0.48 -11.86
N PHE A 105 -6.99 -0.26 -12.87
CA PHE A 105 -8.10 0.20 -13.70
C PHE A 105 -9.37 0.48 -12.87
N LYS A 106 -9.75 -0.44 -11.97
CA LYS A 106 -10.90 -0.24 -11.07
C LYS A 106 -10.73 0.97 -10.16
N ALA A 107 -9.54 1.16 -9.59
CA ALA A 107 -9.24 2.31 -8.74
C ALA A 107 -9.40 3.64 -9.50
N ARG A 108 -8.91 3.73 -10.75
CA ARG A 108 -9.10 4.93 -11.59
C ARG A 108 -10.58 5.19 -11.87
N SER A 109 -11.37 4.15 -12.16
CA SER A 109 -12.80 4.28 -12.42
C SER A 109 -13.61 4.77 -11.21
N GLN A 110 -13.13 4.52 -9.99
CA GLN A 110 -13.77 4.97 -8.75
C GLN A 110 -13.50 6.45 -8.46
N HIS A 111 -12.29 6.95 -8.75
CA HIS A 111 -11.89 8.35 -8.49
C HIS A 111 -12.19 9.32 -9.64
N GLY A 112 -12.49 8.80 -10.84
CA GLY A 112 -12.85 9.59 -12.03
C GLY A 112 -14.35 9.72 -12.29
N GLY A 113 -15.19 9.43 -11.30
CA GLY A 113 -16.66 9.54 -11.34
C GLY A 113 -17.19 10.74 -10.57
#